data_AF-A0A3G4WAS5-F1
#
_entry.id   AF-A0A3G4WAS5-F1
#
_cell.length_a   1.000
_cell.length_b   1.000
_cell.length_c   1.000
_cell.angle_alpha   90.00
_cell.angle_beta   90.00
_cell.angle_gamma   90.00
#
_symmetry.space_group_name_H-M   'P 1'
#
loop_
_entity.id
_entity.type
_entity.pdbx_description
1 polymer ?
#
loop_
_entity_poly.entity_id
_entity_poly.type
_entity_poly.pdbx_seq_one_letter_code
_entity_poly.pdbx_strand_id
1 'polypeptide(L)'
;MCGYRRQTGALTVEAGLVAAAWSADLDDSGAVAAVLVHVRATLQAAVRKVQDDFLGSAESGEVDADPLGTASVLAFGALQAVQEAVPAYRRRALAMLGRSDEAEAEAEARRAYRTEQGRRWFRHNPNGADALAAATKAADAARERTAQFLLAARVEWLREQAAARAEQAAAAPWTDRLPELAARPLDGAAAGAVIAWPPS
;
A
#
# COMPACT_ATOMS: atom_id res chain seq x y z
N MET A 1 8.14 21.66 -3.99
CA MET A 1 8.88 20.38 -3.98
C MET A 1 8.42 19.33 -2.95
N CYS A 2 7.72 19.69 -1.86
CA CYS A 2 7.31 18.72 -0.82
C CYS A 2 6.09 17.83 -1.16
N GLY A 3 5.44 18.04 -2.31
CA GLY A 3 4.21 17.31 -2.69
C GLY A 3 4.50 15.87 -3.11
N TYR A 4 5.33 15.69 -4.15
CA TYR A 4 5.61 14.36 -4.71
C TYR A 4 6.23 13.41 -3.70
N ARG A 5 7.27 13.85 -2.94
CA ARG A 5 7.91 13.01 -1.92
C ARG A 5 6.93 12.54 -0.84
N ARG A 6 6.04 13.42 -0.36
CA ARG A 6 5.00 13.04 0.62
C ARG A 6 4.02 12.04 0.04
N GLN A 7 3.62 12.23 -1.22
CA GLN A 7 2.70 11.33 -1.90
C GLN A 7 3.33 9.96 -2.17
N THR A 8 4.60 9.90 -2.58
CA THR A 8 5.37 8.65 -2.71
C THR A 8 5.44 7.91 -1.37
N GLY A 9 5.73 8.62 -0.28
CA GLY A 9 5.75 8.04 1.07
C GLY A 9 4.39 7.47 1.48
N ALA A 10 3.31 8.22 1.27
CA ALA A 10 1.94 7.78 1.58
C ALA A 10 1.55 6.52 0.78
N LEU A 11 1.80 6.50 -0.53
CA LEU A 11 1.52 5.34 -1.37
C LEU A 11 2.37 4.12 -1.02
N THR A 12 3.61 4.33 -0.59
CA THR A 12 4.49 3.24 -0.11
C THR A 12 3.92 2.61 1.16
N VAL A 13 3.43 3.42 2.10
CA VAL A 13 2.76 2.91 3.31
C VAL A 13 1.47 2.19 2.93
N GLU A 14 0.64 2.76 2.06
CA GLU A 14 -0.60 2.14 1.61
C GLU A 14 -0.35 0.77 0.93
N ALA A 15 0.62 0.68 0.01
CA ALA A 15 1.01 -0.57 -0.61
C ALA A 15 1.46 -1.62 0.42
N GLY A 16 2.21 -1.18 1.44
CA GLY A 16 2.63 -2.04 2.54
C GLY A 16 1.45 -2.56 3.36
N LEU A 17 0.50 -1.70 3.72
CA LEU A 17 -0.71 -2.09 4.45
C LEU A 17 -1.57 -3.06 3.64
N VAL A 18 -1.75 -2.78 2.34
CA VAL A 18 -2.47 -3.67 1.42
C VAL A 18 -1.79 -5.03 1.32
N ALA A 19 -0.46 -5.09 1.29
CA ALA A 19 0.27 -6.35 1.28
C ALA A 19 0.11 -7.11 2.60
N ALA A 20 0.31 -6.43 3.74
CA ALA A 20 0.20 -7.02 5.06
C ALA A 20 -1.20 -7.60 5.31
N ALA A 21 -2.25 -6.92 4.85
CA ALA A 21 -3.65 -7.34 5.02
C ALA A 21 -3.94 -8.77 4.51
N TRP A 22 -3.21 -9.26 3.50
CA TRP A 22 -3.40 -10.62 2.99
C TRP A 22 -2.26 -11.58 3.34
N SER A 23 -1.03 -11.10 3.59
CA SER A 23 0.14 -11.96 3.73
C SER A 23 0.71 -12.08 5.14
N ALA A 24 0.36 -11.17 6.06
CA ALA A 24 0.85 -11.21 7.44
C ALA A 24 -0.18 -11.87 8.36
N ASP A 25 0.31 -12.48 9.42
CA ASP A 25 -0.49 -12.66 10.63
C ASP A 25 -0.70 -11.26 11.24
N LEU A 26 -1.96 -10.85 11.32
CA LEU A 26 -2.30 -9.49 11.75
C LEU A 26 -2.07 -9.30 13.25
N ASP A 27 -2.17 -10.37 14.04
CA ASP A 27 -1.92 -10.33 15.48
C ASP A 27 -0.41 -10.29 15.81
N ASP A 28 0.44 -10.66 14.84
CA ASP A 28 1.89 -10.53 14.94
C ASP A 28 2.38 -9.20 14.34
N SER A 29 2.59 -8.22 15.23
CA SER A 29 3.12 -6.92 14.85
C SER A 29 4.49 -6.96 14.16
N GLY A 30 5.31 -8.00 14.44
CA GLY A 30 6.60 -8.25 13.80
C GLY A 30 6.43 -8.75 12.37
N ALA A 31 5.47 -9.65 12.12
CA ALA A 31 5.12 -10.11 10.77
C ALA A 31 4.62 -8.94 9.90
N VAL A 32 3.73 -8.09 10.44
CA VAL A 32 3.27 -6.88 9.75
C VAL A 32 4.44 -5.95 9.42
N ALA A 33 5.32 -5.67 10.39
CA ALA A 33 6.47 -4.80 10.19
C ALA A 33 7.43 -5.35 9.11
N ALA A 34 7.67 -6.66 9.09
CA ALA A 34 8.50 -7.31 8.08
C ALA A 34 7.93 -7.11 6.67
N VAL A 35 6.61 -7.24 6.48
CA VAL A 35 5.97 -6.98 5.19
C VAL A 35 6.10 -5.51 4.78
N LEU A 36 5.87 -4.57 5.70
CA LEU A 36 6.03 -3.13 5.43
C LEU A 36 7.46 -2.79 4.99
N VAL A 37 8.47 -3.35 5.66
CA VAL A 37 9.88 -3.17 5.30
C VAL A 37 10.18 -3.76 3.93
N HIS A 38 9.70 -4.96 3.65
CA HIS A 38 9.90 -5.62 2.37
C HIS A 38 9.29 -4.84 1.19
N VAL A 39 8.04 -4.39 1.34
CA VAL A 39 7.35 -3.59 0.31
C VAL A 39 8.06 -2.25 0.10
N ARG A 40 8.47 -1.57 1.18
CA ARG A 40 9.27 -0.34 1.09
C ARG A 40 10.57 -0.56 0.32
N ALA A 41 11.33 -1.61 0.66
CA ALA A 41 12.58 -1.92 -0.02
C ALA A 41 12.38 -2.20 -1.51
N THR A 42 11.31 -2.93 -1.85
CA THR A 42 10.94 -3.26 -3.23
C THR A 42 10.60 -2.01 -4.03
N LEU A 43 9.77 -1.12 -3.47
CA LEU A 43 9.40 0.14 -4.11
C LEU A 43 10.58 1.10 -4.23
N GLN A 44 11.47 1.15 -3.23
CA GLN A 44 12.70 1.94 -3.29
C GLN A 44 13.64 1.45 -4.41
N ALA A 45 13.71 0.14 -4.65
CA ALA A 45 14.48 -0.41 -5.77
C ALA A 45 13.87 0.01 -7.13
N ALA A 46 12.55 0.01 -7.26
CA ALA A 46 11.87 0.50 -8.47
C ALA A 46 12.11 2.00 -8.69
N VAL A 47 12.05 2.81 -7.63
CA VAL A 47 12.37 4.24 -7.68
C VAL A 47 13.82 4.47 -8.10
N ARG A 48 14.78 3.76 -7.51
CA ARG A 48 16.21 3.88 -7.86
C ARG A 48 16.45 3.57 -9.32
N LYS A 49 15.82 2.52 -9.85
CA LYS A 49 15.92 2.20 -11.28
C LYS A 49 15.51 3.38 -12.16
N VAL A 50 14.37 4.02 -11.88
CA VAL A 50 13.90 5.19 -12.64
C VAL A 50 14.86 6.39 -12.51
N GLN A 51 15.47 6.56 -11.33
CA GLN A 51 16.45 7.61 -11.10
C GLN A 51 17.76 7.36 -11.87
N ASP A 52 18.25 6.12 -11.86
CA ASP A 52 19.45 5.70 -12.58
C ASP A 52 19.24 5.83 -14.10
N ASP A 53 18.07 5.44 -14.60
CA ASP A 53 17.69 5.59 -16.02
C ASP A 53 17.68 7.07 -16.44
N PHE A 54 17.13 7.96 -15.60
CA PHE A 54 17.14 9.41 -15.86
C PHE A 54 18.56 9.98 -15.87
N LEU A 55 19.35 9.71 -14.82
CA LEU A 55 20.72 10.22 -14.69
C LEU A 55 21.65 9.69 -15.79
N GLY A 56 21.45 8.44 -16.24
CA GLY A 56 22.19 7.87 -17.35
C GLY A 56 21.86 8.49 -18.72
N SER A 57 20.74 9.20 -18.83
CA SER A 57 20.29 9.85 -20.07
C SER A 57 20.56 11.36 -20.14
N ALA A 58 20.82 12.00 -19.01
CA ALA A 58 21.05 13.44 -18.92
C ALA A 58 22.39 13.86 -19.54
N GLU A 59 22.43 15.00 -20.22
CA GLU A 59 23.68 15.52 -20.77
C GLU A 59 24.62 16.00 -19.66
N SER A 60 25.94 15.91 -19.90
CA SER A 60 26.95 16.32 -18.94
C SER A 60 26.79 17.80 -18.55
N GLY A 61 26.50 18.06 -17.28
CA GLY A 61 26.33 19.41 -16.72
C GLY A 61 24.88 19.92 -16.70
N GLU A 62 23.92 19.23 -17.33
CA GLU A 62 22.50 19.60 -17.31
C GLU A 62 21.90 19.50 -15.88
N VAL A 63 22.27 18.44 -15.17
CA VAL A 63 21.86 18.20 -13.77
C VAL A 63 22.37 19.27 -12.81
N ASP A 64 23.61 19.75 -13.03
CA ASP A 64 24.25 20.76 -12.19
C ASP A 64 23.79 22.19 -12.53
N ALA A 65 23.30 22.41 -13.76
CA ALA A 65 22.79 23.69 -14.21
C ALA A 65 21.45 24.07 -13.54
N ASP A 66 20.59 23.08 -13.24
CA ASP A 66 19.35 23.26 -12.51
C ASP A 66 19.11 22.15 -11.45
N PRO A 67 19.71 22.28 -10.26
CA PRO A 67 19.57 21.27 -9.20
C PRO A 67 18.14 21.19 -8.64
N LEU A 68 17.38 22.30 -8.67
CA LEU A 68 16.01 22.34 -8.14
C LEU A 68 15.01 21.71 -9.12
N GLY A 69 15.18 21.95 -10.42
CA GLY A 69 14.45 21.28 -11.48
C GLY A 69 14.74 19.78 -11.49
N THR A 70 16.02 19.40 -11.43
CA THR A 70 16.45 17.99 -11.35
C THR A 70 15.83 17.29 -10.14
N ALA A 71 15.87 17.90 -8.96
CA ALA A 71 15.24 17.33 -7.76
C ALA A 71 13.73 17.15 -7.91
N SER A 72 13.05 18.02 -8.66
CA SER A 72 11.62 17.92 -8.94
C SER A 72 11.29 16.78 -9.90
N VAL A 73 12.07 16.62 -10.98
CA VAL A 73 11.93 15.52 -11.94
C VAL A 73 12.17 14.17 -11.27
N LEU A 74 13.22 14.04 -10.45
CA LEU A 74 13.49 12.82 -9.70
C LEU A 74 12.37 12.50 -8.69
N ALA A 75 11.81 13.51 -8.03
CA ALA A 75 10.70 13.31 -7.10
C ALA A 75 9.40 12.89 -7.83
N PHE A 76 9.15 13.43 -9.02
CA PHE A 76 8.01 13.04 -9.86
C PHE A 76 8.20 11.62 -10.42
N GLY A 77 9.38 11.27 -10.93
CA GLY A 77 9.70 9.92 -11.39
C GLY A 77 9.55 8.87 -10.28
N ALA A 78 9.96 9.22 -9.05
CA ALA A 78 9.73 8.37 -7.89
C ALA A 78 8.24 8.14 -7.60
N LEU A 79 7.41 9.18 -7.74
CA LEU A 79 5.96 9.05 -7.58
C LEU A 79 5.35 8.14 -8.67
N GLN A 80 5.72 8.33 -9.93
CA GLN A 80 5.24 7.51 -11.05
C GLN A 80 5.58 6.02 -10.84
N ALA A 81 6.83 5.71 -10.50
CA ALA A 81 7.28 4.34 -10.24
C ALA A 81 6.43 3.63 -9.17
N VAL A 82 6.08 4.34 -8.09
CA VAL A 82 5.23 3.79 -7.03
C VAL A 82 3.77 3.69 -7.49
N GLN A 83 3.23 4.68 -8.19
CA GLN A 83 1.86 4.65 -8.72
C GLN A 83 1.61 3.49 -9.67
N GLU A 84 2.60 3.13 -10.49
CA GLU A 84 2.53 1.98 -11.39
C GLU A 84 2.54 0.64 -10.64
N ALA A 85 3.28 0.56 -9.53
CA ALA A 85 3.43 -0.67 -8.75
C ALA A 85 2.25 -0.96 -7.81
N VAL A 86 1.63 0.07 -7.21
CA VAL A 86 0.55 -0.06 -6.21
C VAL A 86 -0.62 -0.96 -6.67
N PRO A 87 -1.15 -0.83 -7.90
CA PRO A 87 -2.26 -1.68 -8.37
C PRO A 87 -1.94 -3.18 -8.33
N ALA A 88 -0.67 -3.57 -8.48
CA ALA A 88 -0.27 -4.98 -8.41
C ALA A 88 -0.45 -5.56 -6.99
N TYR A 89 -0.11 -4.79 -5.96
CA TYR A 89 -0.34 -5.18 -4.56
C TYR A 89 -1.83 -5.37 -4.28
N ARG A 90 -2.67 -4.43 -4.73
CA ARG A 90 -4.14 -4.53 -4.55
C ARG A 90 -4.73 -5.72 -5.28
N ARG A 91 -4.36 -5.95 -6.55
CA ARG A 91 -4.83 -7.13 -7.31
C ARG A 91 -4.43 -8.43 -6.62
N ARG A 92 -3.18 -8.52 -6.13
CA ARG A 92 -2.70 -9.70 -5.43
C ARG A 92 -3.43 -9.90 -4.10
N ALA A 93 -3.66 -8.84 -3.33
CA ALA A 93 -4.41 -8.91 -2.08
C ALA A 93 -5.83 -9.45 -2.29
N LEU A 94 -6.56 -8.93 -3.28
CA LEU A 94 -7.91 -9.41 -3.61
C LEU A 94 -7.91 -10.89 -4.03
N ALA A 95 -6.96 -11.30 -4.87
CA ALA A 95 -6.84 -12.68 -5.31
C ALA A 95 -6.47 -13.66 -4.17
N MET A 96 -5.74 -13.19 -3.16
CA MET A 96 -5.36 -13.99 -2.00
C MET A 96 -6.48 -14.07 -0.99
N LEU A 97 -7.14 -12.95 -0.67
CA LEU A 97 -8.26 -12.89 0.25
C LEU A 97 -9.48 -13.67 -0.25
N GLY A 98 -9.75 -13.61 -1.56
CA GLY A 98 -10.78 -14.45 -2.17
C GLY A 98 -10.52 -15.95 -2.04
N ARG A 99 -9.27 -16.37 -1.77
CA ARG A 99 -8.89 -17.78 -1.52
C ARG A 99 -8.81 -18.13 -0.04
N SER A 100 -8.31 -17.24 0.83
CA SER A 100 -8.15 -17.53 2.26
C SER A 100 -9.48 -17.55 3.00
N ASP A 101 -10.38 -16.63 2.65
CA ASP A 101 -11.71 -16.51 3.24
C ASP A 101 -12.78 -17.13 2.32
N GLU A 102 -12.39 -18.17 1.58
CA GLU A 102 -13.20 -18.87 0.58
C GLU A 102 -14.55 -19.33 1.17
N ALA A 103 -14.60 -19.70 2.45
CA ALA A 103 -15.85 -20.10 3.09
C ALA A 103 -16.89 -18.98 3.13
N GLU A 104 -16.49 -17.76 3.50
CA GLU A 104 -17.37 -16.58 3.54
C GLU A 104 -17.67 -16.08 2.12
N ALA A 105 -16.65 -15.99 1.28
CA ALA A 105 -16.80 -15.61 -0.12
C ALA A 105 -17.74 -16.56 -0.87
N GLU A 106 -17.63 -17.86 -0.65
CA GLU A 106 -18.48 -18.87 -1.27
C GLU A 106 -19.88 -18.91 -0.66
N ALA A 107 -20.05 -18.60 0.62
CA ALA A 107 -21.38 -18.43 1.22
C ALA A 107 -22.17 -17.31 0.53
N GLU A 108 -21.55 -16.14 0.37
CA GLU A 108 -22.19 -15.00 -0.30
C GLU A 108 -22.33 -15.25 -1.81
N ALA A 109 -21.37 -15.93 -2.45
CA ALA A 109 -21.46 -16.36 -3.85
C ALA A 109 -22.66 -17.29 -4.08
N ARG A 110 -22.84 -18.31 -3.23
CA ARG A 110 -24.01 -19.22 -3.29
C ARG A 110 -25.32 -18.49 -3.05
N ARG A 111 -25.33 -17.47 -2.19
CA ARG A 111 -26.52 -16.63 -1.96
C ARG A 111 -26.85 -15.81 -3.20
N ALA A 112 -25.86 -15.14 -3.79
CA ALA A 112 -26.03 -14.34 -5.00
C ALA A 112 -26.47 -15.21 -6.18
N TYR A 113 -25.85 -16.38 -6.36
CA TYR A 113 -26.21 -17.36 -7.36
C TYR A 113 -27.69 -17.77 -7.26
N ARG A 114 -28.13 -18.22 -6.08
CA ARG A 114 -29.52 -18.65 -5.86
C ARG A 114 -30.51 -17.50 -6.04
N THR A 115 -30.14 -16.30 -5.62
CA THR A 115 -30.97 -15.10 -5.79
C THR A 115 -31.16 -14.76 -7.27
N GLU A 116 -30.08 -14.83 -8.05
CA GLU A 116 -30.13 -14.55 -9.48
C GLU A 116 -30.89 -15.64 -10.24
N GLN A 117 -30.67 -16.91 -9.91
CA GLN A 117 -31.42 -18.04 -10.47
C GLN A 117 -32.93 -17.94 -10.17
N GLY A 118 -33.29 -17.44 -8.99
CA GLY A 118 -34.68 -17.27 -8.57
C GLY A 118 -35.42 -16.08 -9.20
N ARG A 119 -34.77 -15.31 -10.09
CA ARG A 119 -35.42 -14.15 -10.72
C ARG A 119 -36.60 -14.52 -11.60
N ARG A 120 -37.58 -13.61 -11.66
CA ARG A 120 -38.84 -13.79 -12.38
C ARG A 120 -38.64 -14.22 -13.84
N TRP A 121 -37.65 -13.66 -14.53
CA TRP A 121 -37.37 -13.96 -15.94
C TRP A 121 -36.67 -15.30 -16.15
N PHE A 122 -36.04 -15.90 -15.12
CA PHE A 122 -35.44 -17.24 -15.19
C PHE A 122 -36.34 -18.34 -14.59
N ARG A 123 -37.49 -18.00 -14.02
CA ARG A 123 -38.40 -18.94 -13.33
C ARG A 123 -38.77 -20.18 -14.17
N HIS A 124 -38.98 -20.00 -15.47
CA HIS A 124 -39.40 -21.07 -16.38
C HIS A 124 -38.23 -21.85 -17.01
N ASN A 125 -37.00 -21.34 -16.89
CA ASN A 125 -35.79 -22.02 -17.34
C ASN A 125 -34.57 -21.66 -16.45
N PRO A 126 -34.58 -22.07 -15.17
CA PRO A 126 -33.55 -21.67 -14.20
C PRO A 126 -32.18 -22.32 -14.46
N ASN A 127 -32.14 -23.33 -15.33
CA ASN A 127 -30.92 -24.03 -15.75
C ASN A 127 -30.56 -23.73 -17.22
N GLY A 128 -31.25 -22.78 -17.86
CA GLY A 128 -30.90 -22.33 -19.20
C GLY A 128 -29.55 -21.63 -19.24
N ALA A 129 -28.90 -21.61 -20.40
CA ALA A 129 -27.57 -21.01 -20.58
C ALA A 129 -27.50 -19.57 -20.03
N ASP A 130 -28.52 -18.75 -20.32
CA ASP A 130 -28.59 -17.36 -19.84
C ASP A 130 -28.77 -17.26 -18.31
N ALA A 131 -29.56 -18.16 -17.72
CA ALA A 131 -29.78 -18.21 -16.28
C ALA A 131 -28.50 -18.62 -15.54
N LEU A 132 -27.79 -19.64 -16.06
CA LEU A 132 -26.51 -20.10 -15.53
C LEU A 132 -25.43 -19.02 -15.69
N ALA A 133 -25.36 -18.35 -16.84
CA ALA A 133 -24.40 -17.27 -17.09
C ALA A 133 -24.64 -16.08 -16.14
N ALA A 134 -25.89 -15.66 -15.97
CA ALA A 134 -26.25 -14.59 -15.05
C ALA A 134 -25.95 -14.96 -13.59
N ALA A 135 -26.33 -16.17 -13.16
CA ALA A 135 -26.10 -16.63 -11.79
C ALA A 135 -24.60 -16.80 -11.48
N THR A 136 -23.81 -17.30 -12.43
CA THR A 136 -22.34 -17.40 -12.31
C THR A 136 -21.72 -16.02 -12.21
N LYS A 137 -22.11 -15.08 -13.09
CA LYS A 137 -21.64 -13.69 -13.03
C LYS A 137 -21.99 -13.03 -11.69
N ALA A 138 -23.18 -13.28 -11.14
CA ALA A 138 -23.58 -12.77 -9.84
C ALA A 138 -22.75 -13.36 -8.69
N ALA A 139 -22.43 -14.66 -8.76
CA ALA A 139 -21.56 -15.34 -7.82
C ALA A 139 -20.14 -14.76 -7.84
N ASP A 140 -19.55 -14.57 -9.02
CA ASP A 140 -18.21 -13.99 -9.16
C ASP A 140 -18.15 -12.55 -8.64
N ALA A 141 -19.15 -11.73 -8.96
CA ALA A 141 -19.27 -10.37 -8.42
C ALA A 141 -19.47 -10.36 -6.88
N ALA A 142 -20.07 -11.39 -6.30
CA ALA A 142 -20.16 -11.53 -4.85
C ALA A 142 -18.80 -11.87 -4.24
N ARG A 143 -18.05 -12.84 -4.80
CA ARG A 143 -16.70 -13.17 -4.36
C ARG A 143 -15.78 -11.95 -4.38
N GLU A 144 -15.83 -11.18 -5.47
CA GLU A 144 -15.03 -9.96 -5.59
C GLU A 144 -15.39 -8.93 -4.52
N ARG A 145 -16.69 -8.67 -4.30
CA ARG A 145 -17.14 -7.72 -3.26
C ARG A 145 -16.74 -8.16 -1.86
N THR A 146 -16.83 -9.44 -1.54
CA THR A 146 -16.38 -9.97 -0.24
C THR A 146 -14.87 -9.76 -0.07
N ALA A 147 -14.06 -10.07 -1.08
CA ALA A 147 -12.62 -9.81 -1.02
C ALA A 147 -12.29 -8.32 -0.85
N GLN A 148 -13.04 -7.43 -1.53
CA GLN A 148 -12.90 -5.97 -1.37
C GLN A 148 -13.26 -5.50 0.05
N PHE A 149 -14.35 -6.02 0.62
CA PHE A 149 -14.77 -5.73 1.99
C PHE A 149 -13.72 -6.18 3.01
N LEU A 150 -13.24 -7.42 2.90
CA LEU A 150 -12.21 -7.96 3.80
C LEU A 150 -10.90 -7.16 3.70
N LEU A 151 -10.49 -6.79 2.49
CA LEU A 151 -9.31 -5.95 2.29
C LEU A 151 -9.46 -4.61 2.99
N ALA A 152 -10.61 -3.93 2.82
CA ALA A 152 -10.88 -2.65 3.45
C ALA A 152 -10.88 -2.77 4.99
N ALA A 153 -11.56 -3.78 5.53
CA ALA A 153 -11.63 -4.02 6.97
C ALA A 153 -10.25 -4.28 7.59
N ARG A 154 -9.44 -5.16 6.96
CA ARG A 154 -8.10 -5.48 7.46
C ARG A 154 -7.13 -4.30 7.36
N VAL A 155 -7.20 -3.52 6.28
CA VAL A 155 -6.38 -2.30 6.16
C VAL A 155 -6.77 -1.27 7.21
N GLU A 156 -8.06 -1.11 7.49
CA GLU A 156 -8.52 -0.17 8.53
C GLU A 156 -8.07 -0.61 9.92
N TRP A 157 -8.23 -1.90 10.25
CA TRP A 157 -7.71 -2.47 11.49
C TRP A 157 -6.21 -2.22 11.67
N LEU A 158 -5.42 -2.40 10.60
CA LEU A 158 -3.98 -2.11 10.64
C LEU A 158 -3.66 -0.63 10.91
N ARG A 159 -4.49 0.29 10.40
CA ARG A 159 -4.34 1.73 10.66
C ARG A 159 -4.67 2.07 12.11
N GLU A 160 -5.76 1.53 12.64
CA GLU A 160 -6.15 1.71 14.04
C GLU A 160 -5.06 1.18 14.98
N GLN A 161 -4.51 -0.01 14.70
CA GLN A 161 -3.43 -0.59 15.49
C GLN A 161 -2.12 0.19 15.39
N ALA A 162 -1.84 0.80 14.23
CA ALA A 162 -0.70 1.71 14.09
C ALA A 162 -0.90 2.99 14.90
N ALA A 163 -2.11 3.55 14.91
CA ALA A 163 -2.46 4.73 15.70
C ALA A 163 -2.37 4.46 17.20
N ALA A 164 -2.96 3.35 17.68
CA ALA A 164 -2.90 2.96 19.08
C ALA A 164 -1.47 2.79 19.59
N ARG A 165 -0.58 2.18 18.79
CA ARG A 165 0.85 2.06 19.13
C ARG A 165 1.55 3.41 19.18
N ALA A 166 1.24 4.32 18.24
CA ALA A 166 1.80 5.66 18.26
C ALA A 166 1.38 6.46 19.49
N GLU A 167 0.12 6.32 19.92
CA GLU A 167 -0.39 6.93 21.16
C GLU A 167 0.29 6.36 22.40
N GLN A 168 0.47 5.03 22.48
CA GLN A 168 1.19 4.38 23.57
C GLN A 168 2.65 4.85 23.65
N ALA A 169 3.35 4.91 22.51
CA ALA A 169 4.71 5.46 22.46
C ALA A 169 4.74 6.94 22.86
N ALA A 170 3.73 7.72 22.47
CA ALA A 170 3.55 9.11 22.86
C ALA A 170 3.10 9.31 24.32
N ALA A 171 2.76 8.24 25.05
CA ALA A 171 2.47 8.26 26.49
C ALA A 171 3.66 7.78 27.34
N ALA A 172 4.62 7.03 26.77
CA ALA A 172 5.77 6.50 27.50
C ALA A 172 6.62 7.60 28.16
N PRO A 173 7.29 7.38 29.30
CA PRO A 173 8.19 8.36 29.91
C PRO A 173 9.24 8.87 28.91
N TRP A 174 9.59 10.15 28.97
CA TRP A 174 10.55 10.77 28.03
C TRP A 174 11.89 10.04 27.96
N THR A 175 12.36 9.52 29.10
CA THR A 175 13.60 8.72 29.20
C THR A 175 13.57 7.47 28.33
N ASP A 176 12.40 6.86 28.17
CA ASP A 176 12.24 5.61 27.43
C ASP A 176 12.09 5.84 25.92
N ARG A 177 11.76 7.08 25.51
CA ARG A 177 11.65 7.49 24.09
C ARG A 177 12.98 7.87 23.45
N LEU A 178 13.96 8.30 24.24
CA LEU A 178 15.25 8.80 23.75
C LEU A 178 16.00 7.79 22.86
N PRO A 179 16.08 6.49 23.21
CA PRO A 179 16.78 5.51 22.37
C PRO A 179 16.13 5.33 21.00
N GLU A 180 14.80 5.28 20.93
CA GLU A 180 14.06 5.18 19.66
C GLU A 180 14.22 6.43 18.78
N LEU A 181 14.16 7.61 19.39
CA LEU A 181 14.37 8.87 18.68
C LEU A 181 15.81 9.00 18.16
N ALA A 182 16.80 8.55 18.93
CA ALA A 182 18.19 8.53 18.52
C ALA A 182 18.47 7.51 17.41
N ALA A 183 17.71 6.40 17.36
CA ALA A 183 17.80 5.38 16.33
C ALA A 183 17.08 5.76 15.02
N ARG A 184 16.21 6.77 15.05
CA ARG A 184 15.46 7.23 13.87
C ARG A 184 16.44 7.86 12.86
N PRO A 185 16.54 7.32 11.63
CA PRO A 185 17.32 7.96 10.58
C PRO A 185 16.75 9.36 10.34
N LEU A 186 17.60 10.38 10.46
CA LEU A 186 17.28 11.70 9.95
C LEU A 186 17.27 11.58 8.42
N ASP A 187 16.10 11.60 7.81
CA ASP A 187 15.99 11.67 6.35
C ASP A 187 16.75 12.93 5.90
N GLY A 188 17.93 12.71 5.32
CA GLY A 188 18.95 13.73 5.14
C GLY A 188 18.56 14.82 4.15
N ALA A 189 18.44 16.05 4.65
CA ALA A 189 18.74 17.29 3.94
C ALA A 189 18.98 18.44 4.93
N ALA A 190 20.06 18.36 5.71
CA ALA A 190 20.75 19.52 6.30
C ALA A 190 22.02 19.04 7.03
N ALA A 191 23.12 18.88 6.30
CA ALA A 191 24.45 18.85 6.92
C ALA A 191 25.27 20.02 6.38
N GLY A 192 25.66 20.92 7.29
CA GLY A 192 26.51 22.10 7.07
C GLY A 192 25.68 23.41 7.15
N ALA A 193 25.82 24.30 8.12
CA ALA A 193 26.98 24.62 8.96
C ALA A 193 26.56 25.00 10.38
N VAL A 194 27.30 24.49 11.37
CA VAL A 194 27.33 25.03 12.73
C VAL A 194 28.10 26.35 12.64
N ILE A 195 27.42 27.48 12.77
CA ILE A 195 28.07 28.77 12.97
C ILE A 195 28.69 28.72 14.38
N ALA A 196 30.01 28.54 14.44
CA ALA A 196 30.75 28.78 15.67
C ALA A 196 30.62 30.27 16.01
N TRP A 197 29.98 30.58 17.12
CA TRP A 197 29.93 31.93 17.66
C TRP A 197 31.28 32.25 18.34
N PRO A 198 31.92 33.40 18.05
CA PRO A 198 33.16 33.76 18.73
C PRO A 198 32.87 34.24 20.16
N PRO A 199 33.77 33.98 21.13
CA PRO A 199 33.64 34.53 22.47
C PRO A 199 33.84 36.06 22.48
N SER A 200 33.22 36.68 23.47
CA SER A 200 32.96 38.11 23.68
C SER A 200 34.16 39.05 23.57
#